data_AF-M5EPQ9-F1
#
_entry.id   AF-M5EPQ9-F1
#
_cell.length_a   1.000
_cell.length_b   1.000
_cell.length_c   1.000
_cell.angle_alpha   90.00
_cell.angle_beta   90.00
_cell.angle_gamma   90.00
#
_symmetry.space_group_name_H-M   'P 1'
#
loop_
_entity.id
_entity.type
_entity.pdbx_description
1 polymer ?
#
loop_
_entity_poly.entity_id
_entity_poly.type
_entity_poly.pdbx_seq_one_letter_code
_entity_poly.pdbx_strand_id
1 'polypeptide(L)' 'MAKVIRYAFDPTNPPPLTDVQKAEIAALKARSKDDVDTNDIPELTEEFWQRAVRNFKRIGRTAKPIDEPK' A
#
# COMPACT_ATOMS: atom_id res chain seq x y z
N MET A 1 -23.49 -3.97 20.68
CA MET A 1 -23.66 -3.63 19.25
C MET A 1 -22.45 -2.83 18.81
N ALA A 2 -21.72 -3.25 17.77
CA ALA A 2 -20.55 -2.49 17.29
C ALA A 2 -21.00 -1.35 16.36
N LYS A 3 -20.49 -0.14 16.59
CA LYS A 3 -20.75 1.03 15.74
C LYS A 3 -19.92 0.90 14.46
N VAL A 4 -20.57 0.81 13.31
CA VAL A 4 -19.88 0.85 12.00
C VAL A 4 -19.50 2.30 11.70
N ILE A 5 -18.21 2.59 11.63
CA ILE A 5 -17.69 3.90 11.22
C ILE A 5 -17.38 3.85 9.72
N ARG A 6 -17.87 4.84 8.96
CA ARG A 6 -17.51 5.03 7.55
C ARG A 6 -16.49 6.15 7.45
N TYR A 7 -15.38 5.89 6.77
CA TYR A 7 -14.31 6.84 6.51
C TYR A 7 -14.16 7.03 5.00
N ALA A 8 -14.06 8.28 4.55
CA ALA A 8 -13.81 8.64 3.15
C ALA A 8 -12.46 9.35 3.08
N PHE A 9 -11.62 8.94 2.12
CA PHE A 9 -10.29 9.48 1.88
C PHE A 9 -10.16 9.89 0.43
N ASP A 10 -9.79 11.14 0.19
CA ASP A 10 -9.46 11.65 -1.14
C ASP A 10 -7.94 11.55 -1.35
N PRO A 11 -7.46 10.64 -2.22
CA PRO A 11 -6.02 10.51 -2.47
C PRO A 11 -5.43 11.71 -3.23
N THR A 12 -6.26 12.53 -3.87
CA THR A 12 -5.80 13.73 -4.61
C THR A 12 -5.65 14.96 -3.71
N ASN A 13 -6.28 14.93 -2.53
CA ASN A 13 -6.21 16.01 -1.55
C ASN A 13 -6.18 15.44 -0.11
N PRO A 14 -5.07 14.81 0.29
CA PRO A 14 -4.96 14.24 1.63
C PRO A 14 -4.92 15.35 2.70
N PRO A 15 -5.43 15.09 3.91
CA PRO A 15 -5.32 16.03 5.02
C PRO A 15 -3.84 16.32 5.33
N PRO A 16 -3.50 17.56 5.75
CA PRO A 16 -2.13 17.89 6.10
C PRO A 16 -1.67 17.10 7.32
N LEU A 17 -0.38 16.77 7.36
CA LEU A 17 0.21 16.08 8.49
C LEU A 17 0.25 16.98 9.73
N THR A 18 -0.08 16.39 10.88
CA THR A 18 0.11 17.03 12.18
C THR A 18 1.59 17.12 12.52
N ASP A 19 1.95 18.00 13.45
CA ASP A 19 3.36 18.17 13.83
C ASP A 19 3.94 16.93 14.51
N VAL A 20 3.10 16.17 15.22
CA VAL A 20 3.46 14.86 15.79
C VAL A 20 3.82 13.86 14.67
N GLN A 21 2.99 13.79 13.63
CA GLN A 21 3.25 12.90 12.48
C GLN A 21 4.53 13.28 11.73
N LYS A 22 4.80 14.59 11.58
CA LYS A 22 6.05 15.06 10.97
C LYS A 22 7.27 14.67 11.82
N ALA A 23 7.18 14.82 13.14
CA ALA A 23 8.25 14.44 14.05
C ALA A 23 8.52 12.92 14.02
N GLU A 24 7.47 12.11 13.96
CA GLU A 24 7.58 10.65 13.80
C GLU A 24 8.29 10.28 12.49
N ILE A 25 7.87 10.88 11.37
CA ILE A 25 8.52 10.66 10.06
C ILE A 25 10.00 11.06 10.10
N ALA A 26 10.33 12.18 10.76
CA ALA A 26 11.71 12.62 10.90
C ALA A 26 12.55 11.63 11.73
N ALA A 27 12.00 11.11 12.82
CA ALA A 27 12.65 10.08 13.63
C ALA A 27 12.86 8.77 12.85
N LEU A 28 11.84 8.32 12.10
CA LEU A 28 11.94 7.13 11.25
C LEU A 28 12.99 7.29 10.14
N LYS A 29 13.11 8.48 9.55
CA LYS A 29 14.14 8.77 8.52
C LYS A 29 15.56 8.77 9.08
N ALA A 30 15.74 9.13 10.35
CA ALA A 30 17.04 9.12 11.00
C ALA A 30 17.49 7.72 11.44
N ARG A 31 16.57 6.75 11.48
CA ARG A 31 16.84 5.36 11.84
C ARG A 31 17.67 4.67 10.75
N SER A 32 18.58 3.76 11.15
CA SER A 32 19.31 2.94 10.19
C SER A 32 18.35 2.00 9.45
N LYS A 33 18.69 1.64 8.21
CA LYS A 33 17.94 0.60 7.47
C LYS A 33 18.14 -0.78 8.09
N ASP A 34 19.29 -1.03 8.70
CA ASP A 34 19.65 -2.32 9.31
C ASP A 34 18.82 -2.63 10.57
N ASP A 35 18.12 -1.63 11.10
CA ASP A 35 17.18 -1.80 12.20
C ASP A 35 15.87 -2.50 11.80
N VAL A 36 15.63 -2.66 10.49
CA VAL A 36 14.47 -3.38 9.96
C VAL A 36 14.84 -4.86 9.88
N ASP A 37 14.23 -5.68 10.74
CA ASP A 37 14.36 -7.13 10.65
C ASP A 37 13.63 -7.65 9.40
N THR A 38 14.37 -8.31 8.51
CA THR A 38 13.84 -8.92 7.29
C THR A 38 14.08 -10.43 7.25
N ASN A 39 14.45 -11.05 8.38
CA ASN A 39 14.83 -12.48 8.41
C ASN A 39 13.64 -13.43 8.17
N ASP A 40 12.41 -12.94 8.34
CA ASP A 40 11.17 -13.69 8.12
C ASP A 40 10.75 -13.71 6.64
N ILE A 41 11.24 -12.78 5.83
CA ILE A 41 10.86 -12.63 4.42
C ILE A 41 12.00 -13.13 3.52
N PRO A 42 11.79 -14.20 2.74
CA PRO A 42 12.80 -14.66 1.80
C PRO A 42 12.99 -13.66 0.65
N GLU A 43 14.20 -13.59 0.09
CA GLU A 43 14.46 -12.84 -1.13
C GLU A 43 13.62 -13.41 -2.29
N LEU A 44 12.91 -12.53 -2.99
CA LEU A 44 12.07 -12.90 -4.13
C LEU A 44 12.83 -12.67 -5.44
N THR A 45 12.86 -13.68 -6.30
CA THR A 45 13.57 -13.60 -7.59
C THR A 45 12.76 -12.87 -8.66
N GLU A 46 13.41 -12.43 -9.74
CA GLU A 46 12.72 -11.80 -10.86
C GLU A 46 11.67 -12.74 -11.49
N GLU A 47 11.94 -14.05 -11.54
CA GLU A 47 11.00 -15.04 -12.07
C GLU A 47 9.72 -15.15 -11.23
N PHE A 48 9.80 -14.91 -9.91
CA PHE A 48 8.63 -14.81 -9.04
C PHE A 48 7.74 -13.64 -9.47
N TRP A 49 8.34 -12.46 -9.70
CA TRP A 49 7.62 -11.26 -10.11
C TRP A 49 7.00 -11.38 -11.51
N GLN A 50 7.69 -12.00 -12.47
CA GLN A 50 7.15 -12.26 -13.80
C GLN A 50 5.88 -13.12 -13.76
N ARG A 51 5.83 -14.11 -12.85
CA ARG A 51 4.63 -14.94 -12.63
C ARG A 51 3.51 -14.16 -11.95
N ALA A 52 3.82 -13.28 -11.01
CA ALA A 52 2.84 -12.42 -10.33
C ALA A 52 2.13 -11.49 -11.34
N VAL A 53 2.89 -10.84 -12.23
CA VAL A 53 2.35 -9.96 -13.28
C VAL A 53 1.42 -10.73 -14.23
N ARG A 54 1.79 -11.96 -14.61
CA ARG A 54 0.96 -12.80 -15.49
C ARG A 54 -0.38 -13.17 -14.87
N ASN A 55 -0.41 -13.46 -13.57
CA ASN A 55 -1.65 -13.77 -12.85
C ASN A 55 -2.53 -12.54 -12.65
N PHE A 56 -1.96 -11.37 -12.37
CA PHE A 56 -2.71 -10.11 -12.30
C PHE A 56 -3.44 -9.81 -13.62
N LYS A 57 -2.76 -9.95 -14.76
CA LYS A 57 -3.37 -9.80 -16.10
C LYS A 57 -4.47 -10.83 -16.38
N ARG A 58 -4.43 -12.01 -15.77
CA ARG A 58 -5.48 -13.03 -15.91
C ARG A 58 -6.75 -12.65 -15.12
N ILE A 59 -6.59 -12.08 -13.92
CA ILE A 59 -7.70 -11.60 -13.09
C ILE A 59 -8.33 -10.34 -13.69
N GLY A 60 -7.51 -9.41 -14.21
CA GLY A 60 -7.96 -8.20 -14.88
C GLY A 60 -8.70 -8.43 -16.21
N ARG A 61 -8.53 -9.60 -16.84
CA ARG A 61 -9.34 -10.01 -18.02
C ARG A 61 -10.73 -10.51 -17.67
N THR A 62 -10.94 -10.97 -16.44
CA THR A 62 -12.25 -11.45 -15.94
C THR A 62 -12.99 -10.41 -15.10
N ALA A 63 -12.29 -9.36 -14.66
CA ALA A 63 -12.92 -8.20 -14.05
C ALA A 63 -13.62 -7.41 -15.15
N LYS A 64 -14.96 -7.39 -15.14
CA LYS A 64 -15.74 -6.47 -15.98
C LYS A 64 -15.30 -5.03 -15.65
N PRO A 65 -15.26 -4.11 -16.64
CA PRO A 65 -15.07 -2.70 -16.35
C PRO A 65 -16.13 -2.25 -15.36
N ILE A 66 -15.71 -1.54 -14.32
CA ILE A 66 -16.64 -0.82 -13.45
C ILE A 66 -17.16 0.33 -14.32
N ASP A 67 -18.45 0.30 -14.65
CA ASP A 67 -19.10 1.18 -15.61
C ASP A 67 -18.62 2.65 -15.48
N GLU A 68 -18.17 3.23 -16.61
CA GLU A 68 -17.91 4.67 -16.72
C GLU A 68 -19.25 5.43 -16.64
N PRO A 69 -19.34 6.53 -15.87
CA PRO A 69 -20.57 7.30 -15.78
C PRO A 69 -20.89 8.00 -17.11
N LYS A 70 -22.17 7.91 -17.50
CA LYS A 70 -22.76 8.47 -18.72
C LYS A 70 -23.03 9.97 -18.61
#